data_AF-A0A2V5Q8L1-F1
#
_entry.id   AF-A0A2V5Q8L1-F1
#
_cell.length_a   1.000
_cell.length_b   1.000
_cell.length_c   1.000
_cell.angle_alpha   90.00
_cell.angle_beta   90.00
_cell.angle_gamma   90.00
#
_symmetry.space_group_name_H-M   'P 1'
#
loop_
_entity.id
_entity.type
_entity.pdbx_description
1 polymer ?
#
loop_
_entity_poly.entity_id
_entity_poly.type
_entity_poly.pdbx_seq_one_letter_code
_entity_poly.pdbx_strand_id
1 'polypeptide(L)'
;MSNIYLELTEQFNRGRLRAIISSGQAVVLHRLAIMSKDGDWVLREDRQTMERVLGVLAGFGARYRFGAPLDTRWFAGGWSAHFEFRRSGLRVRTDFVTRPPRIDAAMLDRLWRETDPRQPVVDVAALAEIKKTNREKDYAVIGELARLMRDPRDQLLYSRSARDLIDLAQSRKLSGLVSELALKRPLLNEIASGRARLEEALDAERRALIRANEQRLALYRDAAQPWAAAWPEVERKIADRPLLQAHEIVVARALELLPFAP
;
A
#
# COMPACT_ATOMS: atom_id res chain seq x y z
N MET A 1 -24.37 6.62 -7.29
CA MET A 1 -23.51 5.70 -8.05
C MET A 1 -22.69 4.91 -7.05
N SER A 2 -22.65 3.57 -7.16
CA SER A 2 -21.82 2.74 -6.29
C SER A 2 -20.34 3.00 -6.58
N ASN A 3 -19.49 3.04 -5.55
CA ASN A 3 -18.04 3.19 -5.71
C ASN A 3 -17.49 1.91 -6.37
N ILE A 4 -16.95 2.02 -7.59
CA ILE A 4 -16.42 0.89 -8.36
C ILE A 4 -15.38 0.07 -7.59
N TYR A 5 -14.57 0.72 -6.74
CA TYR A 5 -13.54 0.02 -5.96
C TYR A 5 -14.16 -0.84 -4.85
N LEU A 6 -15.27 -0.41 -4.26
CA LEU A 6 -16.03 -1.24 -3.31
C LEU A 6 -16.70 -2.40 -4.02
N GLU A 7 -17.28 -2.18 -5.21
CA GLU A 7 -17.89 -3.24 -6.00
C GLU A 7 -16.87 -4.31 -6.43
N LEU A 8 -15.70 -3.90 -6.92
CA LEU A 8 -14.61 -4.83 -7.23
C LEU A 8 -14.20 -5.63 -6.00
N THR A 9 -14.09 -4.98 -4.84
CA THR A 9 -13.70 -5.64 -3.59
C THR A 9 -14.72 -6.69 -3.16
N GLU A 10 -16.02 -6.39 -3.28
CA GLU A 10 -17.08 -7.37 -3.04
C GLU A 10 -16.95 -8.57 -3.98
N GLN A 11 -16.69 -8.33 -5.26
CA GLN A 11 -16.50 -9.40 -6.24
C GLN A 11 -15.25 -10.24 -5.96
N PHE A 12 -14.12 -9.62 -5.61
CA PHE A 12 -12.91 -10.34 -5.21
C PHE A 12 -13.16 -11.22 -3.97
N ASN A 13 -13.92 -10.70 -3.00
CA ASN A 13 -14.17 -11.35 -1.72
C ASN A 13 -15.38 -12.30 -1.69
N ARG A 14 -16.07 -12.52 -2.82
CA ARG A 14 -17.21 -13.44 -2.86
C ARG A 14 -16.79 -14.84 -2.37
N GLY A 15 -17.46 -15.33 -1.32
CA GLY A 15 -17.24 -16.64 -0.70
C GLY A 15 -16.08 -16.71 0.32
N ARG A 16 -15.07 -15.83 0.26
CA ARG A 16 -14.03 -15.68 1.30
C ARG A 16 -13.27 -14.36 1.12
N LEU A 17 -12.72 -13.85 2.21
CA LEU A 17 -11.84 -12.67 2.22
C LEU A 17 -10.52 -12.97 1.48
N ARG A 18 -10.25 -12.21 0.41
CA ARG A 18 -9.10 -12.34 -0.48
C ARG A 18 -8.35 -11.04 -0.73
N ALA A 19 -9.06 -9.91 -0.64
CA ALA A 19 -8.57 -8.60 -1.01
C ALA A 19 -8.98 -7.57 0.05
N ILE A 20 -8.03 -6.74 0.47
CA ILE A 20 -8.22 -5.64 1.41
C ILE A 20 -7.84 -4.35 0.69
N ILE A 21 -8.75 -3.37 0.63
CA ILE A 21 -8.51 -2.05 0.04
C ILE A 21 -7.41 -1.33 0.82
N SER A 22 -6.48 -0.71 0.10
CA SER A 22 -5.31 -0.05 0.64
C SER A 22 -5.09 1.35 0.06
N SER A 23 -3.97 1.97 0.48
CA SER A 23 -3.40 3.21 -0.05
C SER A 23 -4.43 4.33 -0.23
N GLY A 24 -4.60 4.90 -1.44
CA GLY A 24 -5.41 6.09 -1.65
C GLY A 24 -6.90 5.89 -1.34
N GLN A 25 -7.47 4.76 -1.77
CA GLN A 25 -8.87 4.45 -1.47
C GLN A 25 -9.10 4.21 0.01
N ALA A 26 -8.15 3.57 0.72
CA ALA A 26 -8.28 3.39 2.16
C ALA A 26 -8.33 4.74 2.92
N VAL A 27 -7.54 5.74 2.49
CA VAL A 27 -7.60 7.11 3.06
C VAL A 27 -8.99 7.74 2.85
N VAL A 28 -9.62 7.52 1.68
CA VAL A 28 -11.00 7.97 1.42
C VAL A 28 -11.99 7.27 2.32
N LEU A 29 -11.86 5.94 2.51
CA LEU A 29 -12.77 5.16 3.34
C LEU A 29 -12.62 5.45 4.85
N HIS A 30 -11.43 5.88 5.28
CA HIS A 30 -11.18 6.47 6.60
C HIS A 30 -11.59 7.96 6.70
N ARG A 31 -12.22 8.51 5.66
CA ARG A 31 -12.75 9.89 5.59
C ARG A 31 -11.70 11.00 5.72
N LEU A 32 -10.46 10.72 5.34
CA LEU A 32 -9.37 11.70 5.35
C LEU A 32 -9.11 12.32 3.96
N ALA A 33 -9.77 11.82 2.92
CA ALA A 33 -9.73 12.38 1.57
C ALA A 33 -11.08 12.21 0.88
N ILE A 34 -11.37 13.07 -0.09
CA ILE A 34 -12.62 13.03 -0.86
C ILE A 34 -12.55 11.99 -1.99
N MET A 35 -11.39 11.84 -2.63
CA MET A 35 -11.24 10.97 -3.81
C MET A 35 -9.84 10.37 -3.93
N SER A 36 -9.76 9.24 -4.63
CA SER A 36 -8.51 8.64 -5.11
C SER A 36 -8.69 8.18 -6.57
N LYS A 37 -7.60 8.23 -7.33
CA LYS A 37 -7.59 7.96 -8.79
C LYS A 37 -7.48 6.49 -9.15
N ASP A 38 -6.85 5.73 -8.25
CA ASP A 38 -6.51 4.33 -8.45
C ASP A 38 -7.10 3.53 -7.28
N GLY A 39 -7.32 2.23 -7.50
CA GLY A 39 -7.65 1.27 -6.46
C GLY A 39 -6.43 0.42 -6.17
N ASP A 40 -6.08 0.30 -4.90
CA ASP A 40 -4.95 -0.51 -4.43
C ASP A 40 -5.48 -1.60 -3.51
N TRP A 41 -5.02 -2.85 -3.67
CA TRP A 41 -5.41 -3.96 -2.80
C TRP A 41 -4.21 -4.74 -2.29
N VAL A 42 -4.31 -5.14 -1.02
CA VAL A 42 -3.52 -6.22 -0.44
C VAL A 42 -4.27 -7.53 -0.68
N LEU A 43 -3.64 -8.47 -1.38
CA LEU A 43 -4.22 -9.78 -1.71
C LEU A 43 -3.67 -10.89 -0.82
N ARG A 44 -4.49 -11.91 -0.54
CA ARG A 44 -3.99 -13.19 0.01
C ARG A 44 -3.03 -13.81 -1.01
N GLU A 45 -1.85 -14.21 -0.56
CA GLU A 45 -0.81 -14.82 -1.40
C GLU A 45 -1.10 -16.30 -1.67
N ASP A 46 -2.15 -16.57 -2.46
CA ASP A 46 -2.49 -17.93 -2.87
C ASP A 46 -3.02 -17.96 -4.30
N ARG A 47 -2.82 -19.09 -4.99
CA ARG A 47 -3.21 -19.28 -6.40
C ARG A 47 -4.70 -19.04 -6.62
N GLN A 48 -5.57 -19.54 -5.75
CA GLN A 48 -7.01 -19.37 -5.88
C GLN A 48 -7.41 -17.90 -5.78
N THR A 49 -6.69 -17.09 -5.00
CA THR A 49 -6.88 -15.64 -4.94
C THR A 49 -6.50 -14.97 -6.26
N MET A 50 -5.35 -15.32 -6.85
CA MET A 50 -4.92 -14.77 -8.13
C MET A 50 -5.90 -15.11 -9.25
N GLU A 51 -6.32 -16.38 -9.35
CA GLU A 51 -7.30 -16.83 -10.33
C GLU A 51 -8.65 -16.10 -10.17
N ARG A 52 -9.13 -15.93 -8.94
CA ARG A 52 -10.38 -15.21 -8.66
C ARG A 52 -10.29 -13.74 -9.11
N VAL A 53 -9.22 -13.04 -8.73
CA VAL A 53 -9.03 -11.63 -9.08
C VAL A 53 -8.87 -11.46 -10.59
N LEU A 54 -8.07 -12.30 -11.24
CA LEU A 54 -7.88 -12.26 -12.70
C LEU A 54 -9.20 -12.50 -13.44
N GLY A 55 -10.01 -13.47 -13.01
CA GLY A 55 -11.31 -13.76 -13.60
C GLY A 55 -12.30 -12.60 -13.46
N VAL A 56 -12.34 -11.94 -12.30
CA VAL A 56 -13.16 -10.73 -12.11
C VAL A 56 -12.68 -9.61 -13.04
N LEU A 57 -11.38 -9.33 -13.08
CA LEU A 57 -10.81 -8.31 -13.97
C LEU A 57 -11.07 -8.61 -15.45
N ALA A 58 -11.00 -9.88 -15.85
CA ALA A 58 -11.30 -10.31 -17.21
C ALA A 58 -12.76 -10.03 -17.58
N GLY A 59 -13.70 -10.25 -16.64
CA GLY A 59 -15.12 -9.90 -16.81
C GLY A 59 -15.37 -8.40 -17.00
N PHE A 60 -14.46 -7.55 -16.52
CA PHE A 60 -14.47 -6.10 -16.74
C PHE A 60 -13.73 -5.66 -18.02
N GLY A 61 -13.19 -6.60 -18.80
CA GLY A 61 -12.37 -6.28 -19.97
C GLY A 61 -11.09 -5.55 -19.61
N ALA A 62 -10.51 -5.85 -18.44
CA ALA A 62 -9.26 -5.23 -18.04
C ALA A 62 -8.08 -5.68 -18.89
N ARG A 63 -7.11 -4.78 -19.00
CA ARG A 63 -5.83 -5.00 -19.66
C ARG A 63 -4.69 -4.70 -18.69
N TYR A 64 -3.56 -5.34 -18.93
CA TYR A 64 -2.35 -5.05 -18.17
C TYR A 64 -1.87 -3.62 -18.40
N ARG A 65 -1.26 -3.07 -17.36
CA ARG A 65 -0.28 -1.98 -17.44
C ARG A 65 1.09 -2.55 -17.08
N PHE A 66 2.15 -1.78 -17.32
CA PHE A 66 3.50 -2.17 -16.90
C PHE A 66 3.52 -2.55 -15.42
N GLY A 67 4.00 -3.76 -15.13
CA GLY A 67 3.99 -4.40 -13.82
C GLY A 67 4.40 -5.85 -13.90
N ALA A 68 4.46 -6.54 -12.76
CA ALA A 68 4.62 -7.98 -12.74
C ALA A 68 3.30 -8.69 -13.10
N PRO A 69 3.36 -9.98 -13.50
CA PRO A 69 2.16 -10.80 -13.61
C PRO A 69 1.42 -10.88 -12.27
N LEU A 70 0.09 -11.09 -12.32
CA LEU A 70 -0.71 -11.38 -11.13
C LEU A 70 -0.49 -12.84 -10.73
N ASP A 71 0.65 -13.11 -10.12
CA ASP A 71 1.15 -14.46 -9.86
C ASP A 71 1.97 -14.48 -8.56
N THR A 72 1.80 -15.55 -7.78
CA THR A 72 2.38 -15.68 -6.44
C THR A 72 3.90 -15.65 -6.45
N ARG A 73 4.56 -16.08 -7.54
CA ARG A 73 6.04 -16.12 -7.64
C ARG A 73 6.66 -14.74 -7.49
N TRP A 74 6.13 -13.74 -8.20
CA TRP A 74 6.61 -12.37 -8.12
C TRP A 74 6.05 -11.62 -6.90
N PHE A 75 4.81 -11.91 -6.52
CA PHE A 75 4.23 -11.34 -5.31
C PHE A 75 4.98 -11.71 -4.03
N ALA A 76 5.51 -12.93 -3.95
CA ALA A 76 6.38 -13.33 -2.84
C ALA A 76 7.64 -12.46 -2.72
N GLY A 77 8.18 -11.96 -3.84
CA GLY A 77 9.31 -11.02 -3.88
C GLY A 77 8.93 -9.55 -3.77
N GLY A 78 7.66 -9.23 -3.48
CA GLY A 78 7.20 -7.85 -3.25
C GLY A 78 6.89 -7.06 -4.53
N TRP A 79 6.81 -7.72 -5.69
CA TRP A 79 6.37 -7.08 -6.92
C TRP A 79 4.87 -6.73 -6.88
N SER A 80 4.45 -5.81 -7.74
CA SER A 80 3.05 -5.39 -7.91
C SER A 80 2.53 -5.65 -9.32
N ALA A 81 1.23 -5.97 -9.42
CA ALA A 81 0.54 -6.17 -10.68
C ALA A 81 -0.44 -5.01 -10.92
N HIS A 82 -0.50 -4.54 -12.16
CA HIS A 82 -1.22 -3.33 -12.53
C HIS A 82 -2.13 -3.58 -13.71
N PHE A 83 -3.39 -3.15 -13.59
CA PHE A 83 -4.38 -3.30 -14.65
C PHE A 83 -5.19 -2.01 -14.81
N GLU A 84 -5.90 -1.94 -15.93
CA GLU A 84 -6.91 -0.91 -16.15
C GLU A 84 -8.05 -1.38 -17.06
N PHE A 85 -9.21 -0.75 -16.93
CA PHE A 85 -10.34 -0.91 -17.83
C PHE A 85 -11.15 0.38 -17.91
N ARG A 86 -12.18 0.40 -18.78
CA ARG A 86 -13.15 1.49 -18.84
C ARG A 86 -14.51 1.01 -18.36
N ARG A 87 -15.20 1.82 -17.57
CA ARG A 87 -16.59 1.59 -17.15
C ARG A 87 -17.35 2.90 -17.10
N SER A 88 -18.45 2.99 -17.83
CA SER A 88 -19.30 4.21 -17.88
C SER A 88 -18.49 5.48 -18.18
N GLY A 89 -17.55 5.41 -19.13
CA GLY A 89 -16.67 6.53 -19.51
C GLY A 89 -15.49 6.79 -18.56
N LEU A 90 -15.45 6.16 -17.38
CA LEU A 90 -14.36 6.29 -16.42
C LEU A 90 -13.24 5.28 -16.71
N ARG A 91 -11.99 5.72 -16.67
CA ARG A 91 -10.82 4.85 -16.63
C ARG A 91 -10.59 4.39 -15.20
N VAL A 92 -10.70 3.08 -14.97
CA VAL A 92 -10.49 2.45 -13.67
C VAL A 92 -9.13 1.79 -13.69
N ARG A 93 -8.30 2.08 -12.69
CA ARG A 93 -6.97 1.51 -12.51
C ARG A 93 -6.91 0.70 -11.23
N THR A 94 -6.25 -0.45 -11.30
CA THR A 94 -6.20 -1.41 -10.19
C THR A 94 -4.79 -1.91 -9.98
N ASP A 95 -4.30 -1.81 -8.74
CA ASP A 95 -2.95 -2.13 -8.33
C ASP A 95 -2.98 -3.15 -7.19
N PHE A 96 -2.16 -4.20 -7.30
CA PHE A 96 -2.20 -5.35 -6.41
C PHE A 96 -0.83 -5.70 -5.86
N VAL A 97 -0.79 -6.00 -4.57
CA VAL A 97 0.38 -6.53 -3.84
C VAL A 97 -0.09 -7.60 -2.85
N THR A 98 0.77 -8.53 -2.45
CA THR A 98 0.50 -9.43 -1.31
C THR A 98 1.27 -9.05 -0.06
N ARG A 99 2.43 -8.42 -0.25
CA ARG A 99 3.36 -7.99 0.81
C ARG A 99 3.61 -6.49 0.66
N PRO A 100 2.73 -5.63 1.21
CA PRO A 100 2.92 -4.18 1.11
C PRO A 100 4.25 -3.78 1.77
N PRO A 101 4.97 -2.79 1.21
CA PRO A 101 6.24 -2.37 1.78
C PRO A 101 6.03 -1.87 3.22
N ARG A 102 6.96 -2.20 4.11
CA ARG A 102 7.00 -1.79 5.55
C ARG A 102 5.95 -2.45 6.43
N ILE A 103 5.14 -3.33 5.87
CA ILE A 103 4.29 -4.25 6.64
C ILE A 103 5.10 -5.53 6.84
N ASP A 104 5.50 -5.81 8.07
CA ASP A 104 6.15 -7.08 8.41
C ASP A 104 5.13 -8.23 8.46
N ALA A 105 5.63 -9.46 8.63
CA ALA A 105 4.78 -10.64 8.65
C ALA A 105 3.76 -10.62 9.80
N ALA A 106 4.16 -10.14 10.99
CA ALA A 106 3.28 -10.08 12.14
C ALA A 106 2.13 -9.08 11.94
N MET A 107 2.41 -7.91 11.35
CA MET A 107 1.42 -6.92 11.00
C MET A 107 0.52 -7.40 9.86
N LEU A 108 1.07 -8.11 8.86
CA LEU A 108 0.28 -8.70 7.77
C LEU A 108 -0.68 -9.77 8.29
N ASP A 109 -0.22 -10.65 9.18
CA ASP A 109 -1.05 -11.68 9.81
C ASP A 109 -2.17 -11.05 10.65
N ARG A 110 -1.84 -10.01 11.42
CA ARG A 110 -2.83 -9.24 12.18
C ARG A 110 -3.87 -8.63 11.26
N LEU A 111 -3.43 -7.95 10.19
CA LEU A 111 -4.31 -7.33 9.19
C LEU A 111 -5.32 -8.36 8.68
N TRP A 112 -4.87 -9.54 8.26
CA TRP A 112 -5.76 -10.57 7.74
C TRP A 112 -6.70 -11.19 8.78
N ARG A 113 -6.29 -11.24 10.05
CA ARG A 113 -7.09 -11.80 11.15
C ARG A 113 -8.16 -10.83 11.65
N GLU A 114 -7.85 -9.54 11.68
CA GLU A 114 -8.67 -8.52 12.36
C GLU A 114 -9.52 -7.69 11.39
N THR A 115 -9.25 -7.74 10.08
CA THR A 115 -10.05 -7.02 9.09
C THR A 115 -11.50 -7.50 9.07
N ASP A 116 -12.44 -6.57 9.22
CA ASP A 116 -13.87 -6.84 9.04
C ASP A 116 -14.14 -7.24 7.58
N PRO A 117 -14.64 -8.48 7.30
CA PRO A 117 -14.96 -8.90 5.95
C PRO A 117 -16.04 -8.04 5.26
N ARG A 118 -16.87 -7.32 6.02
CA ARG A 118 -17.88 -6.39 5.49
C ARG A 118 -17.29 -5.03 5.12
N GLN A 119 -16.15 -4.67 5.71
CA GLN A 119 -15.41 -3.45 5.40
C GLN A 119 -13.92 -3.78 5.25
N PRO A 120 -13.53 -4.48 4.17
CA PRO A 120 -12.18 -4.98 3.97
C PRO A 120 -11.23 -3.85 3.55
N VAL A 121 -10.84 -3.01 4.51
CA VAL A 121 -9.97 -1.85 4.36
C VAL A 121 -8.82 -1.98 5.36
N VAL A 122 -7.60 -1.65 4.94
CA VAL A 122 -6.44 -1.66 5.85
C VAL A 122 -6.69 -0.76 7.06
N ASP A 123 -6.29 -1.22 8.24
CA ASP A 123 -6.38 -0.41 9.46
C ASP A 123 -5.49 0.83 9.38
N VAL A 124 -5.75 1.80 10.26
CA VAL A 124 -5.07 3.10 10.23
C VAL A 124 -3.56 3.01 10.49
N ALA A 125 -3.10 2.04 11.29
CA ALA A 125 -1.67 1.88 11.60
C ALA A 125 -0.94 1.23 10.42
N ALA A 126 -1.49 0.17 9.84
CA ALA A 126 -0.96 -0.44 8.61
C ALA A 126 -0.96 0.58 7.45
N LEU A 127 -2.02 1.39 7.33
CA LEU A 127 -2.08 2.42 6.30
C LEU A 127 -1.00 3.50 6.50
N ALA A 128 -0.72 3.88 7.75
CA ALA A 128 0.35 4.84 8.04
C ALA A 128 1.74 4.31 7.63
N GLU A 129 2.02 3.02 7.82
CA GLU A 129 3.24 2.39 7.31
C GLU A 129 3.30 2.42 5.78
N ILE A 130 2.22 2.01 5.10
CA ILE A 130 2.13 1.99 3.63
C ILE A 130 2.32 3.39 3.03
N LYS A 131 1.90 4.44 3.75
CA LYS A 131 2.02 5.84 3.32
C LYS A 131 3.40 6.47 3.55
N LYS A 132 4.38 5.77 4.12
CA LYS A 132 5.78 6.22 4.18
C LYS A 132 6.45 6.10 2.80
N THR A 133 5.97 6.90 1.85
CA THR A 133 6.41 6.93 0.46
C THR A 133 7.41 8.08 0.23
N ASN A 134 7.76 8.32 -1.03
CA ASN A 134 8.53 9.50 -1.45
C ASN A 134 7.66 10.76 -1.66
N ARG A 135 6.33 10.67 -1.48
CA ARG A 135 5.43 11.80 -1.69
C ARG A 135 5.27 12.57 -0.39
N GLU A 136 5.73 13.82 -0.38
CA GLU A 136 5.69 14.65 0.83
C GLU A 136 4.28 14.76 1.43
N LYS A 137 3.26 14.90 0.58
CA LYS A 137 1.87 15.01 1.03
C LYS A 137 1.35 13.77 1.79
N ASP A 138 1.95 12.59 1.58
CA ASP A 138 1.52 11.39 2.29
C ASP A 138 1.89 11.48 3.78
N TYR A 139 2.91 12.27 4.16
CA TYR A 139 3.26 12.48 5.57
C TYR A 139 2.23 13.33 6.32
N ALA A 140 1.57 14.28 5.66
CA ALA A 140 0.43 14.97 6.25
C ALA A 140 -0.72 13.97 6.52
N VAL A 141 -0.98 13.06 5.58
CA VAL A 141 -1.98 12.00 5.75
C VAL A 141 -1.61 11.06 6.91
N ILE A 142 -0.33 10.70 7.08
CA ILE A 142 0.13 9.90 8.24
C ILE A 142 -0.20 10.62 9.56
N GLY A 143 0.00 11.94 9.64
CA GLY A 143 -0.35 12.73 10.81
C GLY A 143 -1.85 12.65 11.13
N GLU A 144 -2.71 12.77 10.13
CA GLU A 144 -4.16 12.66 10.30
C GLU A 144 -4.61 11.24 10.63
N LEU A 145 -3.98 10.21 10.05
CA LEU A 145 -4.20 8.81 10.43
C LEU A 145 -3.84 8.58 11.90
N ALA A 146 -2.75 9.20 12.39
CA ALA A 146 -2.36 9.09 13.79
C ALA A 146 -3.44 9.61 14.74
N ARG A 147 -4.14 10.69 14.40
CA ARG A 147 -5.26 11.21 15.20
C ARG A 147 -6.45 10.23 15.31
N LEU A 148 -6.60 9.32 14.34
CA LEU A 148 -7.66 8.29 14.35
C LEU A 148 -7.25 7.02 15.12
N MET A 149 -5.98 6.86 15.48
CA MET A 149 -5.48 5.69 16.21
C MET A 149 -6.03 5.69 17.63
N ARG A 150 -6.45 4.52 18.12
CA ARG A 150 -7.01 4.39 19.48
C ARG A 150 -5.94 4.21 20.55
N ASP A 151 -4.84 3.52 20.23
CA ASP A 151 -3.72 3.33 21.15
C ASP A 151 -2.82 4.58 21.15
N PRO A 152 -2.62 5.25 22.30
CA PRO A 152 -1.70 6.37 22.41
C PRO A 152 -0.26 6.03 22.00
N ARG A 153 0.16 4.75 22.08
CA ARG A 153 1.45 4.30 21.56
C ARG A 153 1.57 4.55 20.07
N ASP A 154 0.55 4.17 19.32
CA ASP A 154 0.52 4.38 17.88
C ASP A 154 0.44 5.89 17.57
N GLN A 155 -0.36 6.66 18.32
CA GLN A 155 -0.39 8.11 18.15
C GLN A 155 1.01 8.74 18.32
N LEU A 156 1.77 8.34 19.34
CA LEU A 156 3.15 8.80 19.58
C LEU A 156 4.11 8.34 18.48
N LEU A 157 3.95 7.12 17.94
CA LEU A 157 4.83 6.58 16.89
C LEU A 157 4.55 7.19 15.51
N TYR A 158 3.31 7.54 15.20
CA TYR A 158 2.92 7.96 13.86
C TYR A 158 2.67 9.46 13.72
N SER A 159 2.35 10.18 14.81
CA SER A 159 2.02 11.61 14.72
C SER A 159 3.14 12.42 14.04
N ARG A 160 2.70 13.38 13.22
CA ARG A 160 3.54 14.31 12.45
C ARG A 160 3.35 15.76 12.90
N SER A 161 2.68 15.96 14.03
CA SER A 161 2.42 17.27 14.65
C SER A 161 3.22 17.38 15.94
N ALA A 162 4.15 18.33 16.00
CA ALA A 162 4.89 18.64 17.23
C ALA A 162 3.95 19.00 18.38
N ARG A 163 2.87 19.75 18.09
CA ARG A 163 1.83 20.08 19.06
C ARG A 163 1.17 18.82 19.63
N ASP A 164 0.73 17.91 18.76
CA ASP A 164 0.04 16.69 19.21
C ASP A 164 0.97 15.82 20.07
N LEU A 165 2.25 15.70 19.69
CA LEU A 165 3.24 14.94 20.45
C LEU A 165 3.51 15.55 21.83
N ILE A 166 3.61 16.88 21.92
CA ILE A 166 3.76 17.61 23.19
C ILE A 166 2.51 17.41 24.06
N ASP A 167 1.32 17.60 23.49
CA ASP A 167 0.05 17.47 24.20
C ASP A 167 -0.13 16.03 24.73
N LEU A 168 0.25 15.02 23.94
CA LEU A 168 0.25 13.61 24.35
C LEU A 168 1.27 13.35 25.47
N ALA A 169 2.50 13.86 25.33
CA ALA A 169 3.55 13.66 26.34
C ALA A 169 3.22 14.30 27.70
N GLN A 170 2.46 15.40 27.70
CA GLN A 170 1.99 16.06 28.92
C GLN A 170 0.84 15.32 29.61
N SER A 171 0.20 14.35 28.93
CA SER A 171 -0.83 13.52 29.53
C SER A 171 -0.24 12.64 30.63
N ARG A 172 -0.68 12.83 31.88
CA ARG A 172 -0.24 12.03 33.03
C ARG A 172 -0.40 10.51 32.82
N LYS A 173 -1.34 10.09 31.98
CA LYS A 173 -1.58 8.67 31.66
C LYS A 173 -0.47 8.05 30.81
N LEU A 174 0.36 8.87 30.16
CA LEU A 174 1.42 8.45 29.23
C LEU A 174 2.82 8.71 29.80
N SER A 175 2.92 9.01 31.10
CA SER A 175 4.19 9.20 31.80
C SER A 175 5.06 7.94 31.67
N GLY A 176 6.29 8.10 31.18
CA GLY A 176 7.24 7.01 30.93
C GLY A 176 7.10 6.35 29.54
N LEU A 177 5.94 6.47 28.88
CA LEU A 177 5.72 5.87 27.56
C LEU A 177 6.56 6.53 26.47
N VAL A 178 6.78 7.85 26.57
CA VAL A 178 7.65 8.60 25.65
C VAL A 178 9.07 8.04 25.68
N SER A 179 9.62 7.82 26.88
CA SER A 179 10.96 7.26 27.06
C SER A 179 11.07 5.82 26.54
N GLU A 180 10.05 5.00 26.77
CA GLU A 180 9.97 3.63 26.21
C GLU A 180 9.99 3.66 24.67
N LEU A 181 9.15 4.50 24.06
CA LEU A 181 8.98 4.55 22.61
C LEU A 181 10.12 5.31 21.91
N ALA A 182 10.89 6.14 22.60
CA ALA A 182 12.05 6.82 22.05
C ALA A 182 13.12 5.84 21.54
N LEU A 183 13.18 4.62 22.07
CA LEU A 183 14.04 3.55 21.53
C LEU A 183 13.66 3.16 20.09
N LYS A 184 12.37 3.22 19.77
CA LYS A 184 11.83 2.91 18.43
C LYS A 184 11.75 4.14 17.53
N ARG A 185 11.52 5.31 18.13
CA ARG A 185 11.36 6.59 17.43
C ARG A 185 12.17 7.69 18.14
N PRO A 186 13.48 7.81 17.84
CA PRO A 186 14.40 8.67 18.59
C PRO A 186 14.01 10.14 18.71
N LEU A 187 13.27 10.70 17.74
CA LEU A 187 12.83 12.11 17.81
C LEU A 187 11.91 12.41 18.99
N LEU A 188 11.30 11.40 19.63
CA LEU A 188 10.48 11.61 20.81
C LEU A 188 11.30 12.18 21.99
N ASN A 189 12.63 12.01 21.99
CA ASN A 189 13.51 12.66 22.96
C ASN A 189 13.51 14.19 22.82
N GLU A 190 13.19 14.73 21.64
CA GLU A 190 13.19 16.17 21.37
C GLU A 190 11.95 16.89 21.90
N ILE A 191 10.97 16.16 22.45
CA ILE A 191 9.78 16.77 23.06
C ILE A 191 10.20 17.71 24.22
N ALA A 192 11.19 17.32 25.03
CA ALA A 192 11.69 18.13 26.14
C ALA A 192 12.48 19.36 25.67
N SER A 193 13.06 19.31 24.47
CA SER A 193 13.81 20.40 23.83
C SER A 193 12.90 21.52 23.29
N GLY A 194 11.58 21.34 23.35
CA GLY A 194 10.59 22.31 22.91
C GLY A 194 10.18 22.18 21.44
N ARG A 195 9.13 22.93 21.07
CA ARG A 195 8.43 22.76 19.79
C ARG A 195 9.33 22.92 18.56
N ALA A 196 10.18 23.94 18.52
CA ALA A 196 11.02 24.21 17.35
C ALA A 196 11.99 23.05 17.06
N ARG A 197 12.65 22.52 18.09
CA ARG A 197 13.55 21.36 17.97
C ARG A 197 12.80 20.10 17.52
N LEU A 198 11.60 19.88 18.06
CA LEU A 198 10.76 18.76 17.65
C LEU A 198 10.31 18.87 16.19
N GLU A 199 9.97 20.06 15.70
CA GLU A 199 9.63 20.30 14.29
C GLU A 199 10.83 20.04 13.36
N GLU A 200 12.03 20.48 13.73
CA GLU A 200 13.28 20.15 13.01
C GLU A 200 13.50 18.63 12.94
N ALA A 201 13.32 17.93 14.07
CA ALA A 201 13.50 16.48 14.15
C ALA A 201 12.44 15.70 13.34
N LEU A 202 11.18 16.16 13.32
CA LEU A 202 10.12 15.60 12.48
C LEU A 202 10.44 15.72 10.99
N ASP A 203 10.95 16.87 10.55
CA ASP A 203 11.35 17.06 9.16
C ASP A 203 12.59 16.23 8.78
N ALA A 204 13.56 16.10 9.69
CA ALA A 204 14.70 15.21 9.50
C ALA A 204 14.27 13.74 9.35
N GLU A 205 13.36 13.25 10.21
CA GLU A 205 12.80 11.89 10.12
C GLU A 205 12.06 11.68 8.80
N ARG A 206 11.21 12.63 8.40
CA ARG A 206 10.49 12.60 7.10
C ARG A 206 11.47 12.40 5.94
N ARG A 207 12.52 13.22 5.86
CA ARG A 207 13.53 13.13 4.79
C ARG A 207 14.30 11.81 4.84
N ALA A 208 14.60 11.28 6.02
CA ALA A 208 15.22 9.97 6.16
C ALA A 208 14.32 8.84 5.64
N LEU A 209 13.02 8.86 5.97
CA LEU A 209 12.04 7.89 5.50
C LEU A 209 11.85 7.93 3.97
N ILE A 210 11.84 9.13 3.38
CA ILE A 210 11.80 9.31 1.92
C ILE A 210 13.03 8.67 1.27
N ARG A 211 14.24 8.99 1.74
CA ARG A 211 15.49 8.42 1.19
C ARG A 211 15.53 6.90 1.32
N ALA A 212 15.09 6.35 2.46
CA ALA A 212 14.99 4.90 2.64
C ALA A 212 13.99 4.27 1.65
N ASN A 213 12.88 4.95 1.32
CA ASN A 213 11.97 4.48 0.28
C ASN A 213 12.57 4.54 -1.13
N GLU A 214 13.32 5.59 -1.43
CA GLU A 214 13.99 5.75 -2.73
C GLU A 214 15.03 4.66 -2.96
N GLN A 215 15.87 4.37 -1.95
CA GLN A 215 16.84 3.27 -1.98
C GLN A 215 16.15 1.93 -2.22
N ARG A 216 15.06 1.65 -1.49
CA ARG A 216 14.27 0.44 -1.72
C ARG A 216 13.73 0.37 -3.15
N LEU A 217 13.15 1.44 -3.67
CA LEU A 217 12.59 1.48 -5.02
C LEU A 217 13.66 1.37 -6.12
N ALA A 218 14.89 1.81 -5.86
CA ALA A 218 16.00 1.66 -6.80
C ALA A 218 16.27 0.18 -7.10
N LEU A 219 16.30 -0.68 -6.07
CA LEU A 219 16.49 -2.13 -6.24
C LEU A 219 15.47 -2.74 -7.22
N TYR A 220 14.19 -2.44 -7.02
CA TYR A 220 13.12 -2.93 -7.91
C TYR A 220 13.22 -2.35 -9.32
N ARG A 221 13.63 -1.08 -9.45
CA ARG A 221 13.79 -0.43 -10.75
C ARG A 221 14.94 -1.04 -11.54
N ASP A 222 16.04 -1.36 -10.88
CA ASP A 222 17.22 -1.95 -11.48
C ASP A 222 16.94 -3.40 -11.90
N ALA A 223 16.31 -4.18 -11.02
CA ALA A 223 15.88 -5.54 -11.31
C ALA A 223 14.83 -5.62 -12.45
N ALA A 224 14.01 -4.58 -12.62
CA ALA A 224 12.99 -4.53 -13.66
C ALA A 224 13.51 -4.08 -15.04
N GLN A 225 14.79 -3.69 -15.19
CA GLN A 225 15.30 -3.14 -16.46
C GLN A 225 15.08 -4.07 -17.67
N PRO A 226 15.41 -5.38 -17.62
CA PRO A 226 15.18 -6.27 -18.76
C PRO A 226 13.70 -6.40 -19.12
N TRP A 227 12.84 -6.46 -18.10
CA TRP A 227 11.39 -6.50 -18.27
C TRP A 227 10.83 -5.21 -18.88
N ALA A 228 11.28 -4.05 -18.40
CA ALA A 228 10.89 -2.74 -18.90
C ALA A 228 11.28 -2.56 -20.38
N ALA A 229 12.47 -3.03 -20.77
CA ALA A 229 12.93 -2.99 -22.16
C ALA A 229 12.06 -3.87 -23.10
N ALA A 230 11.58 -5.02 -22.61
CA ALA A 230 10.71 -5.91 -23.38
C ALA A 230 9.22 -5.51 -23.38
N TRP A 231 8.80 -4.66 -22.43
CA TRP A 231 7.39 -4.32 -22.22
C TRP A 231 6.66 -3.80 -23.48
N PRO A 232 7.23 -2.90 -24.31
CA PRO A 232 6.55 -2.42 -25.51
C PRO A 232 6.23 -3.53 -26.52
N GLU A 233 7.03 -4.59 -26.59
CA GLU A 233 6.75 -5.76 -27.42
C GLU A 233 5.63 -6.62 -26.81
N VAL A 234 5.70 -6.86 -25.50
CA VAL A 234 4.67 -7.61 -24.76
C VAL A 234 3.33 -6.92 -24.87
N GLU A 235 3.27 -5.61 -24.64
CA GLU A 235 2.05 -4.81 -24.72
C GLU A 235 1.39 -4.93 -26.10
N ARG A 236 2.15 -4.86 -27.19
CA ARG A 236 1.61 -5.10 -28.54
C ARG A 236 1.08 -6.51 -28.73
N LYS A 237 1.77 -7.54 -28.21
CA LYS A 237 1.33 -8.94 -28.33
C LYS A 237 0.03 -9.23 -27.59
N ILE A 238 -0.25 -8.50 -26.50
CA ILE A 238 -1.42 -8.73 -25.65
C ILE A 238 -2.58 -7.77 -25.93
N ALA A 239 -2.38 -6.71 -26.71
CA ALA A 239 -3.33 -5.61 -26.89
C ALA A 239 -4.76 -6.06 -27.27
N ASP A 240 -4.86 -7.02 -28.19
CA ASP A 240 -6.14 -7.51 -28.73
C ASP A 240 -6.54 -8.88 -28.18
N ARG A 241 -5.95 -9.30 -27.06
CA ARG A 241 -6.20 -10.61 -26.46
C ARG A 241 -7.11 -10.51 -25.23
N PRO A 242 -8.02 -11.48 -25.04
CA PRO A 242 -8.71 -11.62 -23.76
C PRO A 242 -7.72 -11.71 -22.60
N LEU A 243 -8.05 -11.12 -21.45
CA LEU A 243 -7.11 -10.96 -20.33
C LEU A 243 -6.44 -12.25 -19.87
N LEU A 244 -7.16 -13.38 -19.90
CA LEU A 244 -6.60 -14.67 -19.49
C LEU A 244 -5.50 -15.14 -20.46
N GLN A 245 -5.68 -14.97 -21.77
CA GLN A 245 -4.66 -15.28 -22.77
C GLN A 245 -3.50 -14.28 -22.73
N ALA A 246 -3.82 -13.00 -22.52
CA ALA A 246 -2.80 -11.97 -22.29
C ALA A 246 -1.93 -12.33 -21.08
N HIS A 247 -2.54 -12.79 -19.99
CA HIS A 247 -1.85 -13.18 -18.76
C HIS A 247 -0.85 -14.32 -19.00
N GLU A 248 -1.21 -15.35 -19.76
CA GLU A 248 -0.30 -16.45 -20.12
C GLU A 248 0.96 -15.92 -20.84
N ILE A 249 0.80 -14.99 -21.78
CA ILE A 249 1.91 -14.35 -22.51
C ILE A 249 2.78 -13.51 -21.56
N VAL A 250 2.16 -12.70 -20.70
CA VAL A 250 2.87 -11.87 -19.71
C VAL A 250 3.67 -12.76 -18.76
N VAL A 251 3.09 -13.86 -18.25
CA VAL A 251 3.77 -14.83 -17.38
C VAL A 251 4.94 -15.50 -18.10
N ALA A 252 4.72 -16.01 -19.31
CA ALA A 252 5.76 -16.69 -20.08
C ALA A 252 6.96 -15.76 -20.32
N ARG A 253 6.71 -14.50 -20.71
CA ARG A 253 7.79 -13.55 -20.94
C ARG A 253 8.45 -13.07 -19.64
N ALA A 254 7.68 -12.90 -18.56
CA ALA A 254 8.23 -12.51 -17.27
C ALA A 254 9.15 -13.60 -16.70
N LEU A 255 8.89 -14.89 -16.95
CA LEU A 255 9.77 -15.98 -16.52
C LEU A 255 11.19 -15.87 -17.08
N GLU A 256 11.34 -15.26 -18.24
CA GLU A 256 12.63 -15.09 -18.91
C GLU A 256 13.37 -13.82 -18.44
N LEU A 257 12.63 -12.79 -18.01
CA LEU A 257 13.16 -11.42 -17.92
C LEU A 257 12.97 -10.72 -16.57
N LEU A 258 11.99 -11.14 -15.77
CA LEU A 258 11.66 -10.49 -14.50
C LEU A 258 12.02 -11.45 -13.36
N PRO A 259 13.02 -11.13 -12.51
CA PRO A 259 13.37 -12.01 -11.41
C PRO A 259 12.22 -12.08 -10.39
N PHE A 260 12.06 -13.22 -9.70
CA PHE A 260 10.99 -13.37 -8.71
C PHE A 260 11.14 -12.45 -7.50
N ALA A 261 12.36 -12.01 -7.19
CA ALA A 261 12.68 -10.97 -6.21
C ALA A 261 13.74 -10.03 -6.80
N PRO A 262 13.71 -8.73 -6.48
CA PRO A 262 14.68 -7.75 -6.96
C PRO A 262 16.07 -7.89 -6.32
#